data_AF-A0A940IDE2-F1
#
_entry.id   AF-A0A940IDE2-F1
#
_cell.length_a   1.000
_cell.length_b   1.000
_cell.length_c   1.000
_cell.angle_alpha   90.00
_cell.angle_beta   90.00
_cell.angle_gamma   90.00
#
_symmetry.space_group_name_H-M   'P 1'
#
loop_
_entity.id
_entity.type
_entity.pdbx_description
1 polymer ?
#
loop_
_entity_poly.entity_id
_entity_poly.type
_entity_poly.pdbx_seq_one_letter_code
_entity_poly.pdbx_strand_id
1 'polypeptide(L)' 'MTQWRRRRQKENEMFYAKKTFYSPEDYNKQLRRYMNEYNNFPMRPPGRKSPNEFLSSFFSNV' A
#
# COMPACT_ATOMS: atom_id res chain seq x y z
N MET A 1 18.71 -11.22 -2.33
CA MET A 1 17.24 -10.94 -2.42
C MET A 1 17.00 -9.50 -1.94
N THR A 2 16.43 -8.63 -2.79
CA THR A 2 16.34 -7.17 -2.54
C THR A 2 15.37 -6.80 -1.41
N GLN A 3 15.62 -5.68 -0.72
CA GLN A 3 14.71 -5.13 0.31
C GLN A 3 13.28 -4.96 -0.20
N TRP A 4 13.12 -4.57 -1.47
CA TRP A 4 11.84 -4.40 -2.13
C TRP A 4 11.00 -5.69 -2.14
N ARG A 5 11.61 -6.82 -2.51
CA ARG A 5 10.92 -8.13 -2.53
C ARG A 5 10.42 -8.52 -1.14
N ARG A 6 11.19 -8.27 -0.09
CA ARG A 6 10.79 -8.57 1.29
C ARG A 6 9.62 -7.71 1.75
N ARG A 7 9.63 -6.41 1.40
CA ARG A 7 8.51 -5.50 1.67
C ARG A 7 7.24 -5.97 0.98
N ARG A 8 7.32 -6.26 -0.34
CA ARG A 8 6.18 -6.76 -1.12
C ARG A 8 5.58 -8.04 -0.52
N GLN A 9 6.43 -8.96 -0.08
CA GLN A 9 5.98 -10.21 0.54
C GLN A 9 5.26 -9.96 1.86
N LYS A 10 5.81 -9.10 2.72
CA LYS A 10 5.21 -8.75 4.00
C LYS A 10 3.89 -7.99 3.85
N GLU A 11 3.77 -7.16 2.81
CA GLU A 11 2.53 -6.47 2.47
C GLU A 11 1.44 -7.45 2.02
N ASN A 12 1.77 -8.42 1.18
CA ASN A 12 0.85 -9.50 0.81
C ASN A 12 0.42 -10.30 2.04
N GLU A 13 1.36 -10.71 2.88
CA GLU A 13 1.07 -11.47 4.10
C GLU A 13 0.11 -10.72 5.03
N MET A 14 0.32 -9.41 5.24
CA MET A 14 -0.57 -8.56 6.03
C MET A 14 -1.98 -8.42 5.43
N PHE A 15 -2.08 -8.36 4.09
CA PHE A 15 -3.36 -8.28 3.40
C PHE A 15 -4.17 -9.58 3.58
N TYR A 16 -3.54 -10.74 3.37
CA TYR A 16 -4.21 -12.03 3.51
C TYR A 16 -4.50 -12.42 4.97
N ALA A 17 -3.69 -11.98 5.93
CA ALA A 17 -3.88 -12.32 7.35
C ALA A 17 -5.17 -11.75 7.97
N LYS A 18 -5.77 -10.71 7.39
CA LYS A 18 -6.90 -9.96 7.97
C LYS A 18 -8.17 -9.94 7.11
N LYS A 19 -8.15 -10.58 5.94
CA LYS A 19 -9.23 -10.45 4.95
C LYS A 19 -9.78 -11.81 4.56
N THR A 20 -11.09 -11.89 4.48
CA THR A 20 -11.83 -12.98 3.85
C THR A 20 -12.47 -12.44 2.57
N PHE A 21 -12.57 -13.30 1.56
CA PHE A 21 -13.11 -12.93 0.25
C PHE A 21 -14.26 -13.86 -0.09
N TYR A 22 -15.37 -13.30 -0.58
CA TYR A 22 -16.55 -14.07 -0.95
C TYR A 22 -16.55 -14.49 -2.43
N SER A 23 -15.84 -13.74 -3.27
CA SER A 23 -15.64 -14.03 -4.70
C SER A 23 -14.32 -13.44 -5.23
N PRO A 24 -13.87 -13.85 -6.43
CA PRO A 24 -12.72 -13.22 -7.09
C PRO A 24 -12.91 -11.72 -7.38
N GLU A 25 -14.14 -11.27 -7.69
CA GLU A 25 -14.39 -9.83 -7.88
C GLU A 25 -14.27 -9.06 -6.56
N ASP A 26 -14.77 -9.63 -5.46
CA ASP A 26 -14.66 -9.05 -4.13
C ASP A 26 -13.18 -8.92 -3.72
N TYR A 27 -12.36 -9.94 -3.98
CA TYR A 27 -10.91 -9.87 -3.80
C TYR A 27 -10.30 -8.67 -4.54
N ASN A 28 -10.60 -8.50 -5.84
CA ASN A 28 -10.05 -7.40 -6.63
C ASN A 28 -10.48 -6.02 -6.09
N LYS A 29 -11.75 -5.91 -5.66
CA LYS A 29 -12.29 -4.68 -5.05
C LYS A 29 -11.59 -4.36 -3.73
N GLN A 30 -11.44 -5.35 -2.85
CA GLN A 30 -10.77 -5.20 -1.56
C GLN A 30 -9.28 -4.88 -1.72
N LEU A 31 -8.60 -5.53 -2.66
CA LEU A 31 -7.19 -5.26 -2.98
C LEU A 31 -6.99 -3.83 -3.46
N ARG A 32 -7.82 -3.36 -4.40
CA ARG A 32 -7.75 -1.99 -4.92
C ARG A 32 -7.98 -0.95 -3.82
N ARG A 33 -8.95 -1.20 -2.93
CA ARG A 33 -9.20 -0.34 -1.76
C ARG A 33 -8.00 -0.32 -0.81
N TYR A 34 -7.45 -1.48 -0.48
CA TYR A 34 -6.29 -1.59 0.42
C TYR A 34 -5.07 -0.86 -0.13
N MET A 35 -4.77 -1.02 -1.43
CA MET A 35 -3.66 -0.32 -2.08
C MET A 35 -3.86 1.20 -2.07
N ASN A 36 -5.09 1.68 -2.31
CA ASN A 36 -5.40 3.10 -2.23
C ASN A 36 -5.23 3.66 -0.81
N GLU A 37 -5.75 2.97 0.21
CA GLU A 37 -5.59 3.38 1.60
C GLU A 37 -4.10 3.38 1.98
N TYR A 38 -3.36 2.33 1.62
CA TYR A 38 -1.94 2.21 1.93
C TYR A 38 -1.08 3.30 1.28
N ASN A 39 -1.31 3.58 0.00
CA ASN A 39 -0.53 4.56 -0.76
C ASN A 39 -0.84 6.02 -0.39
N ASN A 40 -1.99 6.28 0.25
CA ASN A 40 -2.41 7.60 0.71
C ASN A 40 -2.28 7.78 2.24
N PHE A 41 -2.01 6.71 2.99
CA PHE A 41 -1.82 6.82 4.43
C PHE A 41 -0.37 7.26 4.75
N PRO A 42 -0.17 8.24 5.64
CA PRO A 42 1.17 8.66 6.02
C PRO A 42 1.94 7.50 6.65
N MET A 43 3.16 7.25 6.19
CA MET A 43 3.99 6.18 6.77
C MET A 43 4.36 6.54 8.21
N ARG A 44 4.09 5.66 9.18
CA ARG A 44 4.61 5.82 10.57
C ARG A 44 6.13 5.74 10.52
N PRO A 45 6.95 6.68 11.03
CA PRO A 45 6.77 7.64 12.16
C PRO A 45 6.10 8.98 11.80
N PRO A 46 5.58 9.74 12.78
CA PRO A 46 4.86 10.99 12.52
C PRO A 46 5.71 11.99 11.73
N GLY A 47 5.17 12.52 10.63
CA GLY A 47 5.81 13.52 9.77
C GLY A 47 6.27 13.03 8.39
N ARG A 48 6.18 11.72 8.07
CA ARG A 48 6.45 11.25 6.70
C ARG A 48 5.20 11.31 5.82
N LYS A 49 5.37 11.92 4.66
CA LYS A 49 4.41 11.88 3.53
C LYS A 49 4.10 10.44 3.14
N SER A 50 2.86 10.18 2.77
CA SER A 50 2.48 8.93 2.10
C SER A 50 3.26 8.77 0.79
N PRO A 51 3.38 7.54 0.24
CA PRO A 51 4.04 7.33 -1.04
C PRO A 51 3.53 8.25 -2.15
N ASN A 52 2.22 8.45 -2.24
CA ASN A 52 1.62 9.34 -3.24
C ASN A 52 1.94 10.82 -2.98
N GLU A 53 1.90 11.27 -1.73
CA GLU A 53 2.28 12.64 -1.38
C GLU A 53 3.78 12.90 -1.62
N PHE A 54 4.63 11.91 -1.36
CA PHE A 54 6.06 11.99 -1.67
C PHE A 54 6.26 12.16 -3.17
N LEU A 55 5.65 11.28 -3.98
CA LEU A 55 5.72 11.34 -5.45
C LEU A 55 5.17 12.66 -5.98
N SER A 56 3.99 13.07 -5.53
CA SER A 56 3.39 14.36 -5.89
C SER A 56 4.35 15.50 -5.55
N SER A 57 4.91 15.55 -4.34
CA SER A 57 5.85 16.62 -3.99
C SER A 57 7.17 16.54 -4.75
N PHE A 58 7.63 15.35 -5.13
CA PHE A 58 8.82 15.19 -5.94
C PHE A 58 8.62 15.75 -7.35
N PHE A 59 7.48 15.45 -7.99
CA PHE A 59 7.17 15.92 -9.34
C PHE A 59 6.64 17.36 -9.40
N SER A 60 6.07 17.90 -8.32
CA SER A 60 5.63 19.31 -8.26
C SER A 60 6.76 20.30 -7.97
N ASN A 61 7.93 19.84 -7.54
CA ASN A 61 9.13 20.69 -7.33
C ASN A 61 10.13 20.62 -8.51
N VAL A 62 9.67 20.11 -9.66
CA VAL A 62 10.41 20.10 -10.93
C VAL A 62 9.85 21.20 -11.83
#